data_AF-A0A2N3VLV3-F1
#
_entry.id   AF-A0A2N3VLV3-F1
#
_cell.length_a   1.000
_cell.length_b   1.000
_cell.length_c   1.000
_cell.angle_alpha   90.00
_cell.angle_beta   90.00
_cell.angle_gamma   90.00
#
_symmetry.space_group_name_H-M   'P 1'
#
loop_
_entity.id
_entity.type
_entity.pdbx_description
1 polymer ?
#
loop_
_entity_poly.entity_id
_entity_poly.type
_entity_poly.pdbx_seq_one_letter_code
_entity_poly.pdbx_strand_id
1 'polypeptide(L)'
;MDELCTEIERIDGLVTSRPEAADEAIAAFNAMTGHAYEAFDFAGYHGSRSLEDFAKEAARPARPVVADISRDELVECVRRLLTASPESSYYLRLLEANVPHPGVSDLVFHPSDALKDASAEQIVDEAMKYRPIAL
;
A
#
# COMPACT_ATOMS: atom_id res chain seq x y z
N MET A 1 16.66 -3.46 -8.34
CA MET A 1 16.24 -2.09 -8.02
C MET A 1 16.39 -1.21 -9.25
N ASP A 2 17.58 -1.11 -9.81
CA ASP A 2 17.86 -0.26 -11.00
C ASP A 2 16.99 -0.60 -12.22
N GLU A 3 16.72 -1.89 -12.48
CA GLU A 3 15.84 -2.33 -13.56
C GLU A 3 14.38 -1.87 -13.36
N LEU A 4 13.86 -1.94 -12.14
CA LEU A 4 12.50 -1.49 -11.83
C LEU A 4 12.38 0.04 -11.96
N CYS A 5 13.39 0.79 -11.50
CA CYS A 5 13.42 2.24 -11.68
C CYS A 5 13.37 2.62 -13.17
N THR A 6 14.21 1.97 -13.99
CA THR A 6 14.27 2.22 -15.43
C THR A 6 12.93 1.90 -16.10
N GLU A 7 12.29 0.80 -15.70
CA GLU A 7 11.02 0.40 -16.28
C GLU A 7 9.87 1.33 -15.87
N ILE A 8 9.84 1.82 -14.62
CA ILE A 8 8.86 2.81 -14.15
C ILE A 8 8.98 4.11 -14.97
N GLU A 9 10.20 4.65 -15.15
CA GLU A 9 10.41 5.87 -15.97
C GLU A 9 10.03 5.66 -17.44
N ARG A 10 10.33 4.46 -17.98
CA ARG A 10 9.92 4.11 -19.35
C ARG A 10 8.40 4.13 -19.49
N ILE A 11 7.67 3.57 -18.53
CA ILE A 11 6.21 3.55 -18.54
C ILE A 11 5.63 4.96 -18.36
N ASP A 12 6.17 5.77 -17.43
CA ASP A 12 5.76 7.18 -17.27
C ASP A 12 5.87 7.97 -18.59
N GLY A 13 7.01 7.85 -19.28
CA GLY A 13 7.20 8.46 -20.59
C GLY A 13 6.21 7.97 -21.66
N LEU A 14 5.82 6.70 -21.61
CA LEU A 14 4.81 6.14 -22.52
C LEU A 14 3.41 6.64 -22.20
N VAL A 15 3.02 6.72 -20.93
CA VAL A 15 1.68 7.23 -20.53
C VAL A 15 1.46 8.64 -21.09
N THR A 16 2.51 9.47 -21.09
CA THR A 16 2.43 10.85 -21.59
C THR A 16 2.41 10.94 -23.13
N SER A 17 3.11 10.04 -23.82
CA SER A 17 3.39 10.19 -25.27
C SER A 17 2.63 9.22 -26.18
N ARG A 18 2.30 8.01 -25.70
CA ARG A 18 1.69 6.91 -26.45
C ARG A 18 0.82 6.01 -25.55
N PRO A 19 -0.41 6.42 -25.20
CA PRO A 19 -1.26 5.71 -24.24
C PRO A 19 -1.50 4.22 -24.58
N GLU A 20 -1.75 3.88 -25.85
CA GLU A 20 -1.98 2.47 -26.24
C GLU A 20 -0.76 1.57 -25.98
N ALA A 21 0.46 2.09 -26.14
CA ALA A 21 1.69 1.35 -25.83
C ALA A 21 2.00 1.32 -24.32
N ALA A 22 1.44 2.26 -23.57
CA ALA A 22 1.56 2.29 -22.11
C ALA A 22 0.74 1.16 -21.48
N ASP A 23 -0.47 0.89 -21.98
CA ASP A 23 -1.35 -0.16 -21.45
C ASP A 23 -0.69 -1.55 -21.48
N GLU A 24 -0.04 -1.91 -22.59
CA GLU A 24 0.70 -3.17 -22.72
C GLU A 24 1.89 -3.24 -21.74
N ALA A 25 2.63 -2.14 -21.61
CA ALA A 25 3.77 -2.05 -20.70
C ALA A 25 3.34 -2.14 -19.22
N ILE A 26 2.25 -1.47 -18.84
CA ILE A 26 1.66 -1.54 -17.50
C ILE A 26 1.19 -2.96 -17.20
N ALA A 27 0.51 -3.62 -18.15
CA ALA A 27 0.06 -4.99 -17.99
C ALA A 27 1.24 -5.96 -17.76
N ALA A 28 2.34 -5.80 -18.52
CA ALA A 28 3.55 -6.58 -18.34
C ALA A 28 4.22 -6.32 -16.97
N PHE A 29 4.31 -5.06 -16.55
CA PHE A 29 4.87 -4.68 -15.25
C PHE A 29 4.06 -5.25 -14.08
N ASN A 30 2.73 -5.19 -14.18
CA ASN A 30 1.81 -5.77 -13.19
C ASN A 30 1.93 -7.30 -13.14
N ALA A 31 2.05 -7.97 -14.29
CA ALA A 31 2.27 -9.42 -14.33
C ALA A 31 3.61 -9.81 -13.69
N MET A 32 4.66 -9.02 -13.89
CA MET A 32 5.99 -9.25 -13.30
C MET A 32 6.01 -9.04 -11.78
N THR A 33 5.34 -7.99 -11.29
CA THR A 33 5.42 -7.56 -9.89
C THR A 33 4.28 -8.13 -9.03
N GLY A 34 3.22 -8.61 -9.65
CA GLY A 34 1.98 -9.07 -8.99
C GLY A 34 1.08 -7.93 -8.51
N HIS A 35 1.36 -6.68 -8.91
CA HIS A 35 0.55 -5.51 -8.58
C HIS A 35 -0.52 -5.24 -9.63
N ALA A 36 -1.34 -4.22 -9.39
CA ALA A 36 -2.39 -3.75 -10.28
C ALA A 36 -2.31 -2.23 -10.44
N TYR A 37 -1.13 -1.73 -10.83
CA TYR A 37 -0.92 -0.32 -11.11
C TYR A 37 -1.70 0.11 -12.36
N GLU A 38 -2.17 1.35 -12.35
CA GLU A 38 -2.85 2.01 -13.45
C GLU A 38 -1.95 3.11 -14.04
N ALA A 39 -2.31 3.64 -15.22
CA ALA A 39 -1.55 4.70 -15.87
C ALA A 39 -1.34 5.93 -14.97
N PHE A 40 -2.31 6.23 -14.11
CA PHE A 40 -2.22 7.31 -13.13
C PHE A 40 -1.10 7.10 -12.10
N ASP A 41 -0.83 5.85 -11.69
CA ASP A 41 0.25 5.55 -10.74
C ASP A 41 1.63 5.89 -11.32
N PHE A 42 1.80 5.76 -12.64
CA PHE A 42 3.05 6.11 -13.32
C PHE A 42 3.14 7.61 -13.64
N ALA A 43 2.07 8.23 -14.14
CA ALA A 43 2.09 9.66 -14.43
C ALA A 43 2.11 10.56 -13.18
N GLY A 44 1.63 10.04 -12.04
CA GLY A 44 1.39 10.81 -10.81
C GLY A 44 2.37 10.55 -9.65
N TYR A 45 3.26 9.55 -9.73
CA TYR A 45 4.02 9.13 -8.54
C TYR A 45 4.91 10.24 -7.97
N HIS A 46 5.48 11.11 -8.81
CA HIS A 46 6.35 12.20 -8.36
C HIS A 46 5.69 13.15 -7.34
N GLY A 47 4.35 13.22 -7.33
CA GLY A 47 3.59 14.02 -6.37
C GLY A 47 3.40 13.34 -5.00
N SER A 48 3.70 12.04 -4.87
CA SER A 48 3.41 11.25 -3.67
C SER A 48 4.59 10.44 -3.13
N ARG A 49 5.54 10.03 -3.98
CA ARG A 49 6.69 9.18 -3.62
C ARG A 49 7.88 9.41 -4.55
N SER A 50 9.07 8.99 -4.11
CA SER A 50 10.25 8.97 -4.99
C SER A 50 10.20 7.78 -5.95
N LEU A 51 11.00 7.82 -7.02
CA LEU A 51 11.17 6.69 -7.94
C LEU A 51 11.71 5.45 -7.21
N GLU A 52 12.66 5.66 -6.30
CA GLU A 52 13.24 4.57 -5.50
C GLU A 52 12.18 3.91 -4.61
N ASP A 53 11.28 4.70 -4.01
CA ASP A 53 10.20 4.17 -3.18
C ASP A 53 9.18 3.40 -4.01
N PHE A 54 8.85 3.87 -5.22
CA PHE A 54 8.00 3.12 -6.14
C PHE A 54 8.68 1.79 -6.51
N ALA A 55 9.96 1.79 -6.89
CA ALA A 55 10.67 0.56 -7.19
C ALA A 55 10.73 -0.41 -5.98
N LYS A 56 10.91 0.09 -4.76
CA LYS A 56 10.87 -0.72 -3.53
C LYS A 56 9.49 -1.33 -3.31
N GLU A 57 8.43 -0.58 -3.55
CA GLU A 57 7.05 -1.06 -3.45
C GLU A 57 6.77 -2.15 -4.48
N ALA A 58 7.14 -1.92 -5.74
CA ALA A 58 6.96 -2.88 -6.83
C ALA A 58 7.78 -4.16 -6.63
N ALA A 59 8.93 -4.08 -5.94
CA ALA A 59 9.75 -5.23 -5.58
C ALA A 59 9.17 -6.08 -4.44
N ARG A 60 8.16 -5.58 -3.71
CA ARG A 60 7.52 -6.29 -2.60
C ARG A 60 6.22 -6.96 -3.08
N PRO A 61 5.76 -8.01 -2.37
CA PRO A 61 4.47 -8.60 -2.66
C PRO A 61 3.35 -7.55 -2.61
N ALA A 62 2.52 -7.49 -3.65
CA ALA A 62 1.41 -6.54 -3.72
C ALA A 62 0.39 -6.69 -2.58
N ARG A 63 0.21 -7.94 -2.12
CA ARG A 63 -0.74 -8.33 -1.06
C ARG A 63 -0.03 -9.26 -0.08
N PRO A 64 0.72 -8.72 0.90
CA PRO A 64 1.49 -9.53 1.84
C PRO A 64 0.56 -10.12 2.91
N VAL A 65 -0.17 -11.18 2.57
CA VAL A 65 -0.95 -11.96 3.55
C VAL A 65 -0.02 -12.86 4.36
N VAL A 66 -0.13 -12.81 5.68
CA VAL A 66 0.67 -13.60 6.63
C VAL A 66 -0.29 -14.51 7.39
N ALA A 67 -0.15 -15.83 7.19
CA ALA A 67 -1.14 -16.82 7.61
C ALA A 67 -1.47 -16.79 9.12
N ASP A 68 -0.46 -16.56 9.96
CA ASP A 68 -0.59 -16.59 11.43
C ASP A 68 -0.17 -15.27 12.07
N ILE A 69 -0.46 -14.15 11.40
CA ILE A 69 -0.11 -12.83 11.93
C ILE A 69 -0.75 -12.58 13.29
N SER A 70 0.09 -12.29 14.26
CA SER A 70 -0.31 -12.05 15.64
C SER A 70 -0.84 -10.64 15.81
N ARG A 71 -1.65 -10.45 16.86
CA ARG A 71 -2.09 -9.12 17.28
C ARG A 71 -0.92 -8.18 17.52
N ASP A 72 0.16 -8.66 18.15
CA ASP A 72 1.32 -7.82 18.47
C ASP A 72 2.08 -7.36 17.21
N GLU A 73 2.12 -8.18 16.16
CA GLU A 73 2.67 -7.77 14.86
C GLU A 73 1.79 -6.73 14.17
N LEU A 74 0.46 -6.86 14.24
CA LEU A 74 -0.46 -5.82 13.75
C LEU A 74 -0.29 -4.50 14.53
N VAL A 75 -0.09 -4.58 15.84
CA VAL A 75 0.18 -3.41 16.69
C VAL A 75 1.50 -2.74 16.28
N GLU A 76 2.54 -3.51 15.99
CA GLU A 76 3.79 -2.96 15.47
C GLU A 76 3.60 -2.28 14.11
N CYS A 77 2.77 -2.82 13.23
CA CYS A 77 2.41 -2.16 11.97
C CYS A 77 1.79 -0.78 12.24
N VAL A 78 0.76 -0.71 13.09
CA VAL A 78 0.09 0.55 13.43
C VAL A 78 1.04 1.53 14.11
N ARG A 79 1.91 1.07 15.01
CA ARG A 79 2.93 1.90 15.66
C ARG A 79 3.86 2.57 14.64
N ARG A 80 4.29 1.84 13.62
CA ARG A 80 5.14 2.38 12.54
C ARG A 80 4.42 3.39 11.66
N LEU A 81 3.12 3.21 11.44
CA LEU A 81 2.28 4.18 10.74
C LEU A 81 2.12 5.48 11.54
N LEU A 82 1.80 5.39 12.83
CA LEU A 82 1.64 6.55 13.71
C LEU A 82 2.93 7.38 13.86
N THR A 83 4.09 6.74 13.70
CA THR A 83 5.40 7.40 13.78
C THR A 83 5.95 7.87 12.43
N ALA A 84 5.17 7.73 11.35
CA ALA A 84 5.56 8.07 9.99
C ALA A 84 6.92 7.47 9.59
N SER A 85 7.12 6.18 9.88
CA SER A 85 8.33 5.44 9.50
C SER A 85 8.62 5.57 7.98
N PRO A 86 9.89 5.52 7.52
CA PRO A 86 10.21 5.52 6.08
C PRO A 86 9.49 4.45 5.27
N GLU A 87 9.05 3.38 5.95
CA GLU A 87 8.39 2.22 5.36
C GLU A 87 6.87 2.22 5.59
N SER A 88 6.28 3.37 5.92
CA SER A 88 4.84 3.49 6.27
C SER A 88 3.93 2.89 5.20
N SER A 89 4.20 3.14 3.92
CA SER A 89 3.39 2.57 2.82
C SER A 89 3.37 1.04 2.84
N TYR A 90 4.47 0.40 3.24
CA TYR A 90 4.52 -1.05 3.37
C TYR A 90 3.77 -1.57 4.58
N TYR A 91 3.93 -0.94 5.75
CA TYR A 91 3.18 -1.33 6.95
C TYR A 91 1.68 -1.12 6.78
N LEU A 92 1.28 -0.14 5.96
CA LEU A 92 -0.12 0.09 5.62
C LEU A 92 -0.67 -1.08 4.80
N ARG A 93 0.02 -1.47 3.72
CA ARG A 93 -0.38 -2.62 2.91
C ARG A 93 -0.40 -3.93 3.70
N LEU A 94 0.56 -4.12 4.60
CA LEU A 94 0.60 -5.27 5.48
C LEU A 94 -0.61 -5.29 6.43
N LEU A 95 -0.98 -4.13 6.99
CA LEU A 95 -2.16 -4.01 7.84
C LEU A 95 -3.46 -4.29 7.05
N GLU A 96 -3.63 -3.65 5.88
CA GLU A 96 -4.80 -3.81 5.02
C GLU A 96 -4.98 -5.26 4.52
N ALA A 97 -3.89 -5.95 4.20
CA ALA A 97 -3.95 -7.33 3.73
C ALA A 97 -4.31 -8.36 4.82
N ASN A 98 -4.14 -8.00 6.10
CA ASN A 98 -4.22 -8.94 7.22
C ASN A 98 -5.34 -8.61 8.22
N VAL A 99 -6.05 -7.50 8.05
CA VAL A 99 -7.15 -7.08 8.92
C VAL A 99 -8.47 -7.09 8.13
N PRO A 100 -9.56 -7.68 8.65
CA PRO A 100 -10.83 -7.77 7.91
C PRO A 100 -11.56 -6.43 7.74
N HIS A 101 -11.15 -5.38 8.46
CA HIS A 101 -11.78 -4.06 8.44
C HIS A 101 -11.50 -3.34 7.11
N PRO A 102 -12.53 -3.02 6.30
CA PRO A 102 -12.35 -2.51 4.93
C PRO A 102 -11.72 -1.12 4.85
N GLY A 103 -11.81 -0.32 5.92
CA GLY A 103 -11.17 1.00 6.04
C GLY A 103 -10.20 1.08 7.21
N VAL A 104 -9.32 0.08 7.39
CA VAL A 104 -8.37 0.07 8.52
C VAL A 104 -7.41 1.27 8.49
N SER A 105 -7.08 1.76 7.29
CA SER A 105 -6.30 2.98 7.07
C SER A 105 -6.95 4.22 7.69
N ASP A 106 -8.28 4.35 7.58
CA ASP A 106 -9.03 5.46 8.14
C ASP A 106 -8.96 5.49 9.68
N LEU A 107 -8.90 4.32 10.33
CA LEU A 107 -8.72 4.25 11.78
C LEU A 107 -7.38 4.84 12.24
N VAL A 108 -6.37 4.89 11.36
CA VAL A 108 -5.04 5.42 11.63
C VAL A 108 -4.92 6.89 11.21
N PHE A 109 -5.30 7.22 9.97
CA PHE A 109 -5.03 8.54 9.37
C PHE A 109 -6.20 9.51 9.46
N HIS A 110 -7.42 8.99 9.64
CA HIS A 110 -8.65 9.77 9.72
C HIS A 110 -9.49 9.31 10.92
N PRO A 111 -8.90 9.21 12.14
CA PRO A 111 -9.59 8.63 13.28
C PRO A 111 -10.83 9.44 13.65
N SER A 112 -11.89 8.75 14.05
CA SER A 112 -13.03 9.40 14.70
C SER A 112 -12.61 10.04 16.02
N ASP A 113 -13.46 10.90 16.59
CA ASP A 113 -13.18 11.54 17.89
C ASP A 113 -12.87 10.52 19.00
N ALA A 114 -13.43 9.31 18.93
CA ALA A 114 -13.18 8.24 19.90
C ALA A 114 -11.77 7.62 19.77
N LEU A 115 -11.12 7.76 18.62
CA LEU A 115 -9.80 7.18 18.32
C LEU A 115 -8.68 8.21 18.15
N LYS A 116 -9.00 9.51 18.30
CA LYS A 116 -8.07 10.61 17.97
C LYS A 116 -6.71 10.54 18.67
N ASP A 117 -6.68 10.00 19.89
CA ASP A 117 -5.47 9.79 20.70
C ASP A 117 -5.29 8.31 21.07
N ALA A 118 -5.89 7.40 20.29
CA ALA A 118 -5.83 5.98 20.56
C ALA A 118 -4.41 5.44 20.37
N SER A 119 -4.02 4.51 21.25
CA SER A 119 -2.78 3.75 21.08
C SER A 119 -2.89 2.79 19.90
N ALA A 120 -1.75 2.29 19.43
CA ALA A 120 -1.72 1.28 18.37
C ALA A 120 -2.53 0.02 18.75
N GLU A 121 -2.48 -0.38 20.01
CA GLU A 121 -3.28 -1.48 20.57
C GLU A 121 -4.79 -1.20 20.45
N GLN A 122 -5.24 0.00 20.79
CA GLN A 122 -6.65 0.38 20.72
C GLN A 122 -7.16 0.42 19.28
N ILE A 123 -6.35 0.90 18.34
CA ILE A 123 -6.69 0.92 16.91
C ILE A 123 -6.82 -0.51 16.37
N VAL A 124 -5.89 -1.40 16.70
CA VAL A 124 -5.96 -2.82 16.29
C VAL A 124 -7.19 -3.49 16.89
N ASP A 125 -7.46 -3.27 18.18
CA ASP A 125 -8.64 -3.83 18.83
C ASP A 125 -9.93 -3.36 18.19
N GLU A 126 -10.01 -2.08 17.77
CA GLU A 126 -11.17 -1.57 17.04
C GLU A 126 -11.31 -2.21 15.66
N ALA A 127 -10.21 -2.30 14.92
CA ALA A 127 -10.22 -2.92 13.59
C ALA A 127 -10.68 -4.39 13.64
N MET A 128 -10.26 -5.13 14.67
CA MET A 128 -10.63 -6.54 14.85
C MET A 128 -12.07 -6.76 15.31
N LYS A 129 -12.79 -5.73 15.76
CA LYS A 129 -14.24 -5.82 16.05
C LYS A 129 -15.08 -5.91 14.78
N TYR A 130 -14.55 -5.47 13.64
CA TYR A 130 -15.30 -5.48 12.39
C TYR A 130 -15.72 -6.91 12.01
N ARG A 131 -17.02 -7.07 11.74
CA ARG A 131 -17.60 -8.31 11.23
C ARG A 131 -18.15 -8.01 9.83
N PRO A 132 -17.58 -8.61 8.77
CA PRO A 132 -18.14 -8.49 7.44
C PRO A 132 -19.61 -8.93 7.46
N ILE A 133 -20.49 -8.12 6.87
CA ILE A 133 -21.87 -8.52 6.63
C ILE A 133 -21.85 -9.48 5.45
N ALA A 134 -22.32 -10.72 5.62
CA ALA A 134 -22.53 -11.62 4.50
C ALA A 134 -23.66 -11.05 3.63
N LEU A 135 -23.32 -10.68 2.39
CA LEU A 135 -24.26 -10.25 1.35
C LEU A 135 -24.77 -11.44 0.55
#